data_AF-Q2S576-F1
#
_entry.id   AF-Q2S576-F1
#
_cell.length_a   1.000
_cell.length_b   1.000
_cell.length_c   1.000
_cell.angle_alpha   90.00
_cell.angle_beta   90.00
_cell.angle_gamma   90.00
#
_symmetry.space_group_name_H-M   'P 1'
#
loop_
_entity.id
_entity.type
_entity.pdbx_description
1 polymer ?
#
loop_
_entity_poly.entity_id
_entity_poly.type
_entity_poly.pdbx_seq_one_letter_code
_entity_poly.pdbx_strand_id
1 'polypeptide(L)'
;MEQLDAIRRLNVAIFDDAHIIETFERDDLLMLLARSGGTDVGFKLGYRLNEAAFYSAKGGVHPAHRRNGIARALLYDMLDVVAGRGYERFVYDTFPNKHPGMTVLGLDEGFEVIRAGYSAKYQDYRLRFAWTFDAA
;
A
#
# COMPACT_ATOMS: atom_id res chain seq x y z
N MET A 1 -12.29 16.07 -1.73
CA MET A 1 -12.30 16.27 -0.26
C MET A 1 -12.86 15.04 0.45
N GLU A 2 -14.06 14.56 0.11
CA GLU A 2 -14.72 13.42 0.76
C GLU A 2 -13.88 12.12 0.83
N GLN A 3 -13.22 11.72 -0.25
CA GLN A 3 -12.40 10.51 -0.27
C GLN A 3 -11.17 10.61 0.65
N LEU A 4 -10.49 11.76 0.69
CA LEU A 4 -9.34 11.94 1.56
C LEU A 4 -9.77 11.93 3.04
N ASP A 5 -10.92 12.51 3.35
CA ASP A 5 -11.45 12.48 4.71
C ASP A 5 -11.86 11.07 5.13
N ALA A 6 -12.40 10.25 4.22
CA ALA A 6 -12.64 8.83 4.46
C ALA A 6 -11.34 8.07 4.76
N ILE A 7 -10.29 8.30 3.96
CA ILE A 7 -8.97 7.70 4.18
C ILE A 7 -8.38 8.14 5.53
N ARG A 8 -8.52 9.41 5.91
CA ARG A 8 -8.08 9.92 7.22
C ARG A 8 -8.77 9.20 8.37
N ARG A 9 -10.10 9.04 8.32
CA ARG A 9 -10.86 8.30 9.34
C ARG A 9 -10.43 6.83 9.41
N LEU A 10 -10.28 6.18 8.26
CA LEU A 10 -9.83 4.79 8.18
C LEU A 10 -8.40 4.62 8.71
N ASN A 11 -7.48 5.54 8.41
CA ASN A 11 -6.10 5.46 8.85
C ASN A 11 -6.01 5.45 10.39
N VAL A 12 -6.74 6.36 11.05
CA VAL A 12 -6.83 6.37 12.51
C VAL A 12 -7.43 5.07 13.02
N ALA A 13 -8.54 4.61 12.44
CA ALA A 13 -9.19 3.37 12.89
C ALA A 13 -8.33 2.10 12.69
N ILE A 14 -7.45 2.08 11.69
CA ILE A 14 -6.62 0.91 11.37
C ILE A 14 -5.29 0.92 12.11
N PHE A 15 -4.68 2.09 12.28
CA PHE A 15 -3.29 2.22 12.73
C PHE A 15 -3.13 2.99 14.04
N ASP A 16 -4.21 3.55 14.59
CA ASP A 16 -4.16 4.47 15.74
C ASP A 16 -3.16 5.62 15.52
N ASP A 17 -3.15 6.13 14.28
CA ASP A 17 -2.22 7.14 13.81
C ASP A 17 -2.96 8.10 12.86
N ALA A 18 -2.72 9.40 13.00
CA ALA A 18 -3.26 10.41 12.10
C ALA A 18 -2.34 10.66 10.90
N HIS A 19 -1.04 10.37 11.03
CA HIS A 19 -0.09 10.53 9.96
C HIS A 19 -0.33 9.47 8.88
N ILE A 20 -0.36 9.91 7.61
CA ILE A 20 -0.55 9.02 6.46
C ILE A 20 0.73 9.02 5.63
N ILE A 21 1.07 10.19 5.10
CA ILE A 21 2.29 10.51 4.35
C ILE A 21 2.67 11.96 4.64
N GLU A 22 3.92 12.32 4.37
CA GLU A 22 4.45 13.68 4.64
C GLU A 22 3.68 14.79 3.91
N THR A 23 3.29 14.56 2.65
CA THR A 23 2.51 15.49 1.85
C THR A 23 1.73 14.75 0.77
N PHE A 24 0.54 15.26 0.44
CA PHE A 24 -0.30 14.80 -0.67
C PHE A 24 0.03 15.52 -2.00
N GLU A 25 0.87 16.55 -1.99
CA GLU A 25 1.42 17.16 -3.20
C GLU A 25 2.53 16.26 -3.75
N ARG A 26 2.13 15.24 -4.52
CA ARG A 26 3.00 14.21 -5.08
C ARG A 26 2.63 13.95 -6.53
N ASP A 27 3.64 13.76 -7.37
CA ASP A 27 3.44 13.33 -8.74
C ASP A 27 2.76 11.96 -8.78
N ASP A 28 1.77 11.84 -9.66
CA ASP A 28 0.98 10.64 -9.87
C ASP A 28 0.34 10.06 -8.60
N LEU A 29 -0.02 10.91 -7.62
CA LEU A 29 -0.75 10.48 -6.44
C LEU A 29 -1.98 9.65 -6.84
N LEU A 30 -2.05 8.43 -6.31
CA LEU A 30 -3.16 7.51 -6.49
C LEU A 30 -3.69 7.12 -5.12
N MET A 31 -5.00 7.24 -4.96
CA MET A 31 -5.72 6.85 -3.75
C MET A 31 -6.88 5.94 -4.14
N LEU A 32 -6.94 4.78 -3.52
CA LEU A 32 -8.01 3.81 -3.67
C LEU A 32 -8.74 3.67 -2.33
N LEU A 33 -10.07 3.52 -2.41
CA LEU A 33 -10.95 3.33 -1.27
C LEU A 33 -11.80 2.08 -1.53
N ALA A 34 -11.71 1.09 -0.65
CA ALA A 34 -12.55 -0.10 -0.70
C ALA A 34 -13.84 0.14 0.07
N ARG A 35 -14.97 -0.24 -0.55
CA ARG A 35 -16.29 -0.20 0.08
C ARG A 35 -16.91 -1.59 0.17
N SER A 36 -17.57 -1.88 1.28
CA SER A 36 -18.35 -3.11 1.48
C SER A 36 -19.68 -2.75 2.13
N GLY A 37 -20.80 -3.08 1.47
CA GLY A 37 -22.14 -2.73 1.96
C GLY A 37 -22.38 -1.22 2.14
N GLY A 38 -21.75 -0.37 1.33
CA GLY A 38 -21.82 1.09 1.46
C GLY A 38 -20.88 1.70 2.49
N THR A 39 -20.16 0.89 3.27
CA THR A 39 -19.19 1.35 4.26
C THR A 39 -17.78 1.39 3.68
N ASP A 40 -17.01 2.43 3.97
CA ASP A 40 -15.58 2.48 3.67
C ASP A 40 -14.83 1.53 4.62
N VAL A 41 -14.10 0.56 4.08
CA VAL A 41 -13.53 -0.56 4.86
C VAL A 41 -12.03 -0.77 4.67
N GLY A 42 -11.42 -0.07 3.72
CA GLY A 42 -9.99 -0.13 3.48
C GLY A 42 -9.55 0.90 2.47
N PHE A 43 -8.26 1.13 2.42
CA PHE A 43 -7.67 2.06 1.46
C PHE A 43 -6.28 1.60 1.06
N LYS A 44 -5.80 2.15 -0.06
CA LYS A 44 -4.42 2.05 -0.49
C LYS A 44 -4.04 3.35 -1.17
N LEU A 45 -2.84 3.86 -0.90
CA LEU A 45 -2.33 5.07 -1.53
C LEU A 45 -0.85 4.91 -1.88
N GLY A 46 -0.47 5.57 -2.96
CA GLY A 46 0.89 5.60 -3.46
C GLY A 46 1.10 6.74 -4.43
N TYR A 47 2.34 6.91 -4.87
CA TYR A 47 2.76 7.99 -5.75
C TYR A 47 4.04 7.62 -6.48
N ARG A 48 4.42 8.43 -7.47
CA ARG A 48 5.68 8.30 -8.21
C ARG A 48 6.87 8.29 -7.25
N LEU A 49 7.71 7.25 -7.31
CA LEU A 49 8.98 7.24 -6.60
C LEU A 49 10.09 7.86 -7.44
N ASN A 50 10.12 7.50 -8.72
CA ASN A 50 11.00 8.03 -9.75
C ASN A 50 10.37 7.74 -11.13
N GLU A 51 11.11 7.96 -12.21
CA GLU A 51 10.62 7.77 -13.58
C GLU A 51 10.12 6.35 -13.85
N ALA A 52 10.79 5.32 -13.31
CA ALA A 52 10.50 3.91 -13.59
C ALA A 52 9.65 3.21 -12.51
N ALA A 53 9.60 3.75 -11.28
CA ALA A 53 8.99 3.06 -10.14
C ALA A 53 7.87 3.86 -9.47
N PHE A 54 6.79 3.16 -9.14
CA PHE A 54 5.70 3.64 -8.32
C PHE A 54 5.81 3.08 -6.89
N TYR A 55 5.62 3.93 -5.88
CA TYR A 55 5.68 3.54 -4.47
C TYR A 55 4.31 3.49 -3.82
N SER A 56 3.88 2.30 -3.40
CA SER A 56 2.70 2.12 -2.54
C SER A 56 3.04 2.47 -1.10
N ALA A 57 2.72 3.70 -0.72
CA ALA A 57 3.18 4.32 0.52
C ALA A 57 2.44 3.85 1.78
N LYS A 58 1.11 3.69 1.71
CA LYS A 58 0.32 3.23 2.86
C LYS A 58 -0.97 2.55 2.40
N GLY A 59 -1.45 1.62 3.19
CA GLY A 59 -2.74 0.98 2.94
C GLY A 59 -3.07 -0.01 4.03
N GLY A 60 -4.37 -0.27 4.19
CA GLY A 60 -4.86 -1.16 5.22
C GLY A 60 -6.35 -1.44 5.06
N VAL A 61 -6.79 -2.50 5.73
CA VAL A 61 -8.19 -2.90 5.81
C VAL A 61 -8.60 -2.87 7.27
N HIS A 62 -9.78 -2.31 7.53
CA HIS A 62 -10.40 -2.26 8.85
C HIS A 62 -10.46 -3.67 9.45
N PRO A 63 -10.06 -3.88 10.72
CA PRO A 63 -9.93 -5.22 11.31
C PRO A 63 -11.16 -6.12 11.13
N ALA A 64 -12.37 -5.56 11.26
CA ALA A 64 -13.63 -6.29 11.10
C ALA A 64 -13.92 -6.78 9.66
N HIS A 65 -13.18 -6.30 8.66
CA HIS A 65 -13.36 -6.65 7.24
C HIS A 65 -12.16 -7.40 6.65
N ARG A 66 -11.18 -7.77 7.48
CA ARG A 66 -10.00 -8.54 7.03
C ARG A 66 -10.39 -9.97 6.65
N ARG A 67 -9.49 -10.65 5.92
CA ARG A 67 -9.63 -12.05 5.46
C ARG A 67 -10.76 -12.30 4.44
N ASN A 68 -11.27 -11.24 3.81
CA ASN A 68 -12.30 -11.30 2.77
C ASN A 68 -11.79 -10.82 1.40
N GLY A 69 -10.48 -10.97 1.12
CA GLY A 69 -9.88 -10.60 -0.18
C GLY A 69 -9.69 -9.10 -0.45
N ILE A 70 -10.16 -8.21 0.43
CA ILE A 70 -10.15 -6.75 0.19
C ILE A 70 -8.74 -6.18 -0.05
N ALA A 71 -7.75 -6.61 0.73
CA ALA A 71 -6.37 -6.12 0.57
C ALA A 71 -5.77 -6.52 -0.80
N ARG A 72 -6.12 -7.73 -1.29
CA ARG A 72 -5.71 -8.24 -2.59
C ARG A 72 -6.41 -7.48 -3.72
N ALA A 73 -7.71 -7.23 -3.60
CA ALA A 73 -8.45 -6.42 -4.57
C ALA A 73 -7.85 -5.00 -4.69
N LEU A 74 -7.61 -4.32 -3.57
CA LEU A 74 -6.92 -3.02 -3.54
C LEU A 74 -5.52 -3.06 -4.16
N LEU A 75 -4.81 -4.17 -4.00
CA LEU A 75 -3.48 -4.36 -4.57
C LEU A 75 -3.55 -4.49 -6.10
N TYR A 76 -4.40 -5.38 -6.62
CA TYR A 76 -4.55 -5.57 -8.07
C TYR A 76 -5.07 -4.32 -8.76
N ASP A 77 -6.09 -3.65 -8.22
CA ASP A 77 -6.59 -2.38 -8.78
C ASP A 77 -5.47 -1.35 -8.89
N MET A 78 -4.57 -1.30 -7.89
CA MET A 78 -3.44 -0.38 -7.93
C MET A 78 -2.37 -0.81 -8.94
N LEU A 79 -2.08 -2.12 -9.03
CA LEU A 79 -1.14 -2.66 -10.01
C LEU A 79 -1.62 -2.37 -11.44
N ASP A 80 -2.90 -2.57 -11.74
CA ASP A 80 -3.49 -2.31 -13.05
C ASP A 80 -3.35 -0.83 -13.45
N VAL A 81 -3.69 0.08 -12.53
CA VAL A 81 -3.55 1.53 -12.79
C VAL A 81 -2.07 1.91 -12.97
N VAL A 82 -1.17 1.33 -12.18
CA VAL A 82 0.27 1.63 -12.25
C VAL A 82 0.90 1.08 -13.54
N ALA A 83 0.54 -0.14 -13.95
CA ALA A 83 0.95 -0.72 -15.22
C ALA A 83 0.46 0.13 -16.40
N GLY A 84 -0.81 0.54 -16.38
CA GLY A 84 -1.39 1.41 -17.41
C GLY A 84 -0.76 2.81 -17.50
N ARG A 85 -0.06 3.25 -16.44
CA ARG A 85 0.74 4.49 -16.44
C ARG A 85 2.16 4.32 -16.99
N GLY A 86 2.55 3.10 -17.36
CA GLY A 86 3.86 2.80 -17.94
C GLY A 86 5.01 2.69 -16.95
N TYR A 87 4.72 2.45 -15.66
CA TYR A 87 5.77 2.17 -14.68
C TYR A 87 6.33 0.75 -14.89
N GLU A 88 7.65 0.61 -14.76
CA GLU A 88 8.34 -0.68 -14.84
C GLU A 88 8.25 -1.47 -13.52
N ARG A 89 8.15 -0.76 -12.40
CA ARG A 89 8.14 -1.38 -11.06
C ARG A 89 7.10 -0.79 -10.13
N PHE A 90 6.52 -1.66 -9.33
CA PHE A 90 5.72 -1.30 -8.16
C PHE A 90 6.45 -1.74 -6.90
N VAL A 91 6.66 -0.82 -5.96
CA VAL A 91 7.44 -1.09 -4.73
C VAL A 91 6.70 -0.65 -3.48
N TYR A 92 6.91 -1.35 -2.39
CA TYR A 92 6.48 -0.92 -1.06
C TYR A 92 7.45 -1.43 0.01
N ASP A 93 7.37 -0.81 1.18
CA ASP A 93 8.13 -1.24 2.36
C ASP A 93 7.18 -1.75 3.45
N THR A 94 7.61 -2.76 4.20
CA THR A 94 6.88 -3.29 5.36
C THR A 94 7.83 -3.66 6.49
N PHE A 95 7.28 -3.75 7.69
CA PHE A 95 7.94 -4.17 8.93
C PHE A 95 7.28 -5.49 9.38
N PRO A 96 7.91 -6.66 9.18
CA PRO A 96 7.26 -7.96 9.36
C PRO A 96 6.70 -8.20 10.76
N ASN A 97 7.35 -7.69 11.81
CA ASN A 97 6.87 -7.89 13.19
C ASN A 97 5.69 -6.96 13.52
N LYS A 98 5.56 -5.83 12.83
CA LYS A 98 4.43 -4.89 12.99
C LYS A 98 3.26 -5.19 12.06
N HIS A 99 3.56 -5.61 10.83
CA HIS A 99 2.61 -5.79 9.75
C HIS A 99 2.83 -7.14 9.04
N PRO A 100 2.75 -8.28 9.76
CA PRO A 100 3.06 -9.59 9.17
C PRO A 100 2.16 -9.92 7.97
N GLY A 101 0.91 -9.48 7.98
CA GLY A 101 -0.01 -9.67 6.87
C GLY A 101 0.44 -9.02 5.56
N MET A 102 1.20 -7.92 5.60
CA MET A 102 1.76 -7.29 4.39
C MET A 102 2.95 -8.06 3.82
N THR A 103 3.73 -8.71 4.68
CA THR A 103 4.80 -9.62 4.27
C THR A 103 4.22 -10.87 3.62
N VAL A 104 3.20 -11.48 4.26
CA VAL A 104 2.49 -12.63 3.71
C VAL A 104 1.85 -12.29 2.37
N LEU A 105 1.11 -11.18 2.28
CA LEU A 105 0.51 -10.73 1.03
C LEU A 105 1.56 -10.58 -0.07
N GLY A 106 2.70 -9.92 0.20
CA GLY A 106 3.75 -9.76 -0.81
C GLY A 106 4.25 -11.09 -1.35
N LEU A 107 4.61 -12.01 -0.46
CA LEU A 107 5.13 -13.32 -0.84
C LEU A 107 4.08 -14.17 -1.57
N ASP A 108 2.83 -14.17 -1.09
CA ASP A 108 1.72 -14.93 -1.70
C ASP A 108 1.38 -14.43 -3.11
N GLU A 109 1.47 -13.12 -3.34
CA GLU A 109 1.21 -12.55 -4.66
C GLU A 109 2.39 -12.71 -5.63
N GLY A 110 3.60 -13.05 -5.14
CA GLY A 110 4.78 -13.22 -5.99
C GLY A 110 5.70 -11.99 -6.07
N PHE A 111 5.60 -11.06 -5.11
CA PHE A 111 6.58 -9.98 -4.98
C PHE A 111 7.95 -10.52 -4.54
N GLU A 112 9.01 -9.91 -5.05
CA GLU A 112 10.38 -10.20 -4.63
C GLU A 112 10.82 -9.26 -3.48
N VAL A 113 11.52 -9.82 -2.48
CA VAL A 113 12.21 -9.01 -1.47
C VAL A 113 13.55 -8.52 -2.04
N ILE A 114 13.62 -7.24 -2.40
CA ILE A 114 14.80 -6.66 -3.07
C ILE A 114 15.74 -5.91 -2.11
N ARG A 115 15.30 -5.65 -0.87
CA ARG A 115 16.14 -5.02 0.17
C ARG A 115 15.63 -5.38 1.55
N ALA A 116 16.56 -5.57 2.49
CA ALA A 116 16.27 -5.68 3.91
C ALA A 116 17.27 -4.82 4.71
N GLY A 117 16.81 -4.19 5.78
CA GLY A 117 17.69 -3.44 6.68
C GLY A 117 17.03 -3.20 8.04
N TYR A 118 17.81 -3.34 9.11
CA TYR A 118 17.32 -3.10 10.45
C TYR A 118 17.05 -1.62 10.69
N SER A 119 15.88 -1.30 11.26
CA SER A 119 15.53 0.04 11.68
C SER A 119 15.47 0.13 13.21
N ALA A 120 16.43 0.84 13.80
CA ALA A 120 16.43 1.07 15.25
C ALA A 120 15.19 1.83 15.72
N LYS A 121 14.68 2.77 14.90
CA LYS A 121 13.44 3.53 15.19
C LYS A 121 12.23 2.62 15.35
N TYR A 122 12.10 1.61 14.49
CA TYR A 122 10.94 0.71 14.50
C TYR A 122 11.21 -0.59 15.26
N GLN A 123 12.46 -0.81 15.70
CA GLN A 123 12.93 -2.05 16.32
C GLN A 123 12.58 -3.28 15.49
N ASP A 124 12.69 -3.16 14.17
CA ASP A 124 12.31 -4.19 13.22
C ASP A 124 13.10 -4.06 11.91
N TYR A 125 13.15 -5.14 11.12
CA TYR A 125 13.69 -5.11 9.77
C TYR A 125 12.67 -4.48 8.82
N ARG A 126 13.08 -3.43 8.13
CA ARG A 126 12.35 -2.91 6.98
C ARG A 126 12.66 -3.80 5.78
N LEU A 127 11.65 -4.46 5.24
CA LEU A 127 11.73 -5.18 3.98
C LEU A 127 11.16 -4.32 2.86
N ARG A 128 11.85 -4.27 1.73
CA ARG A 128 11.32 -3.70 0.49
C ARG A 128 10.94 -4.81 -0.47
N PHE A 129 9.68 -4.77 -0.88
CA PHE A 129 9.13 -5.66 -1.90
C PHE A 129 9.05 -4.93 -3.24
N ALA A 130 9.24 -5.67 -4.33
CA ALA A 130 9.07 -5.19 -5.69
C ALA A 130 8.26 -6.18 -6.53
N TRP A 131 7.39 -5.61 -7.36
CA TRP A 131 6.79 -6.25 -8.52
C TRP A 131 7.37 -5.59 -9.76
N THR A 132 7.83 -6.39 -10.71
CA THR A 132 8.29 -5.91 -12.02
C THR A 132 7.18 -6.21 -13.02
N PHE A 133 6.73 -5.18 -13.75
CA PHE A 133 5.78 -5.38 -14.83
C PHE A 133 6.53 -5.91 -16.05
N ASP A 134 5.94 -6.86 -16.75
CA ASP A 134 6.50 -7.34 -18.01
C ASP A 134 6.51 -6.20 -19.03
N ALA A 135 7.58 -6.12 -19.83
CA ALA A 135 7.57 -5.26 -21.00
C ALA A 135 6.50 -5.80 -21.97
N ALA A 136 5.53 -4.94 -22.29
CA ALA A 136 4.51 -5.22 -23.31
C ALA A 136 5.13 -5.40 -24.70
#